data_AF-A0A935FQ75-F1
#
_entry.id   AF-A0A935FQ75-F1
#
_cell.length_a   1.000
_cell.length_b   1.000
_cell.length_c   1.000
_cell.angle_alpha   90.00
_cell.angle_beta   90.00
_cell.angle_gamma   90.00
#
_symmetry.space_group_name_H-M   'P 1'
#
loop_
_entity.id
_entity.type
_entity.pdbx_description
1 polymer ?
#
loop_
_entity_poly.entity_id
_entity_poly.type
_entity_poly.pdbx_seq_one_letter_code
_entity_poly.pdbx_strand_id
1 'polypeptide(L)' 'MKTLFKVILNLFLAISGINAQWVIQYSSSPAQTISSLRFFDSNTGYHTSSLFNGSTLNIYKTTNGG' A
#
# COMPACT_ATOMS: atom_id res chain seq x y z
N MET A 1 40.58 -5.95 -5.83
CA MET A 1 39.30 -6.51 -5.33
C MET A 1 38.59 -5.64 -4.30
N LYS A 2 39.24 -5.17 -3.23
CA LYS A 2 38.58 -4.37 -2.16
C LYS A 2 37.95 -3.06 -2.65
N THR A 3 38.56 -2.38 -3.63
CA THR A 3 38.03 -1.13 -4.21
C THR A 3 36.79 -1.38 -5.06
N LEU A 4 36.78 -2.44 -5.87
CA LEU A 4 35.63 -2.82 -6.68
C LEU A 4 34.43 -3.20 -5.81
N PHE A 5 34.67 -3.96 -4.73
CA PHE A 5 33.63 -4.30 -3.76
C PHE A 5 33.01 -3.05 -3.11
N LYS A 6 33.84 -2.07 -2.73
CA LYS A 6 33.34 -0.79 -2.19
C LYS A 6 32.51 -0.02 -3.20
N VAL A 7 32.90 0.00 -4.47
CA VAL A 7 32.14 0.68 -5.53
C VAL A 7 30.78 0.00 -5.74
N ILE A 8 30.75 -1.34 -5.82
CA ILE A 8 29.51 -2.11 -5.97
C ILE A 8 28.59 -1.91 -4.76
N LEU A 9 29.14 -1.95 -3.54
CA LEU A 9 28.37 -1.76 -2.31
C LEU A 9 27.76 -0.35 -2.22
N ASN A 10 28.52 0.69 -2.57
CA ASN A 10 28.01 2.06 -2.59
C ASN A 10 26.96 2.26 -3.70
N LEU A 11 27.12 1.62 -4.85
CA LEU A 11 26.13 1.66 -5.92
C LEU A 11 24.82 0.99 -5.49
N PHE A 12 24.90 -0.17 -4.82
CA PHE A 12 23.73 -0.87 -4.30
C PHE A 12 22.98 -0.05 -3.23
N LEU A 13 23.72 0.59 -2.32
CA LEU A 13 23.15 1.45 -1.28
C LEU A 13 22.54 2.75 -1.83
N ALA A 14 23.09 3.30 -2.92
CA ALA A 14 22.55 4.48 -3.58
C ALA A 14 21.23 4.20 -4.33
N ILE A 15 21.06 2.98 -4.85
CA ILE A 15 19.82 2.54 -5.53
C ILE A 15 18.78 2.05 -4.51
N SER A 16 19.23 1.55 -3.35
CA SER A 16 18.36 1.25 -2.21
C SER A 16 17.91 2.49 -1.44
N GLY A 17 17.98 3.68 -2.03
CA GLY A 17 17.17 4.82 -1.64
C GLY A 17 15.71 4.47 -1.88
N ILE A 18 15.12 3.68 -0.99
CA ILE A 18 13.74 3.22 -0.98
C ILE A 18 12.87 4.44 -0.69
N ASN A 19 12.67 5.29 -1.70
CA ASN A 19 11.58 6.22 -1.66
C ASN A 19 10.30 5.38 -1.66
N ALA A 20 9.38 5.66 -0.73
CA ALA A 20 8.07 5.02 -0.73
C ALA A 20 7.43 5.25 -2.12
N GLN A 21 7.32 4.17 -2.91
CA GLN A 21 6.65 4.20 -4.20
C GLN A 21 5.15 4.07 -3.94
N TRP A 22 4.43 5.18 -4.11
CA TRP A 22 2.97 5.14 -4.04
C TRP A 22 2.42 4.61 -5.35
N VAL A 23 1.72 3.49 -5.29
CA VAL A 23 1.03 2.89 -6.43
C VAL A 23 -0.42 2.62 -6.04
N ILE A 24 -1.33 2.83 -6.99
CA ILE A 24 -2.75 2.49 -6.81
C ILE A 24 -2.88 0.96 -6.87
N GLN A 25 -3.29 0.33 -5.77
CA GLN A 25 -3.57 -1.12 -5.71
C GLN A 25 -5.02 -1.43 -6.09
N TYR A 26 -5.94 -0.56 -5.68
CA TYR A 26 -7.37 -0.72 -5.90
C TYR A 26 -8.04 0.64 -6.06
N SER A 27 -9.07 0.70 -6.90
CA SER A 27 -9.96 1.86 -7.02
C SER A 27 -11.38 1.35 -7.22
N SER A 28 -12.29 1.80 -6.37
CA SER A 28 -13.71 1.49 -6.50
C SER A 28 -14.32 2.25 -7.68
N SER A 29 -15.29 1.62 -8.35
CA SER A 29 -16.12 2.25 -9.37
C SER A 29 -17.59 1.96 -9.04
N PRO A 30 -18.42 2.99 -8.73
CA PRO A 30 -18.05 4.40 -8.59
C PRO A 30 -17.07 4.65 -7.43
N ALA A 31 -16.35 5.77 -7.49
CA ALA A 31 -15.41 6.17 -6.43
C ALA A 31 -16.14 6.36 -5.09
N GLN A 32 -15.59 5.81 -4.02
CA GLN A 32 -16.14 5.88 -2.66
C GLN A 32 -15.10 6.42 -1.69
N THR A 33 -15.54 7.27 -0.76
CA THR A 33 -14.70 7.77 0.33
C THR A 33 -14.57 6.71 1.42
N ILE A 34 -13.33 6.36 1.76
CA ILE A 34 -13.04 5.47 2.88
C ILE A 34 -13.14 6.27 4.19
N SER A 35 -13.98 5.82 5.13
CA SER A 35 -14.21 6.49 6.42
C SER A 35 -13.28 5.97 7.51
N SER A 36 -12.90 4.69 7.48
CA SER A 36 -11.94 4.09 8.41
C SER A 36 -11.21 2.91 7.79
N LEU A 37 -9.99 2.66 8.26
CA LEU A 37 -9.10 1.59 7.78
C LEU A 37 -8.36 0.98 8.98
N ARG A 38 -8.28 -0.35 9.04
CA ARG A 38 -7.51 -1.07 10.05
C ARG A 38 -6.89 -2.34 9.47
N PHE A 39 -5.61 -2.54 9.75
CA PHE A 39 -4.91 -3.80 9.53
C PHE A 39 -4.71 -4.55 10.84
N PHE A 40 -4.88 -5.87 10.79
CA PHE A 40 -4.62 -6.79 11.92
C PHE A 40 -3.23 -7.42 11.80
N ASP A 41 -2.78 -7.63 10.57
CA ASP A 41 -1.45 -8.08 10.21
C ASP A 41 -1.07 -7.47 8.84
N SER A 42 0.10 -7.82 8.30
CA SER A 42 0.60 -7.26 7.03
C SER A 42 -0.27 -7.61 5.81
N ASN A 43 -1.12 -8.62 5.91
CA ASN A 43 -1.92 -9.14 4.81
C ASN A 43 -3.42 -8.89 5.04
N THR A 44 -3.88 -8.95 6.29
CA THR A 44 -5.31 -8.91 6.64
C THR A 44 -5.72 -7.52 7.14
N GLY A 45 -6.66 -6.91 6.44
CA GLY A 45 -7.20 -5.61 6.80
C GLY A 45 -8.65 -5.42 6.40
N TYR A 46 -9.28 -4.40 6.99
CA TYR A 46 -10.64 -4.01 6.68
C TYR A 46 -10.73 -2.49 6.53
N HIS A 47 -11.61 -2.05 5.65
CA HIS A 47 -11.98 -0.65 5.55
C HIS A 47 -13.49 -0.49 5.49
N THR A 48 -13.98 0.68 5.90
CA THR A 48 -15.39 1.05 5.78
C THR A 48 -15.55 2.17 4.77
N SER A 49 -16.60 2.12 3.97
CA SER A 49 -17.00 3.22 3.09
C SER A 49 -18.52 3.27 3.00
N SER A 50 -19.06 4.44 2.67
CA SER A 50 -20.44 4.55 2.25
C SER A 50 -20.59 4.08 0.80
N LEU A 51 -21.72 3.45 0.49
CA LEU A 51 -22.15 3.29 -0.90
C LEU A 51 -22.22 4.68 -1.56
N PHE A 52 -21.98 4.76 -2.87
CA PHE A 52 -21.91 6.04 -3.59
C PHE A 52 -23.15 6.94 -3.40
N ASN A 53 -24.33 6.36 -3.20
CA ASN A 53 -25.58 7.09 -2.93
C ASN A 53 -25.81 7.41 -1.44
N GLY A 54 -24.86 7.08 -0.55
CA GLY A 54 -24.94 7.30 0.89
C GLY A 54 -25.91 6.40 1.65
N SER A 55 -26.57 5.43 1.00
CA SER A 55 -27.67 4.68 1.64
C SER A 55 -27.21 3.55 2.57
N THR A 56 -25.95 3.16 2.51
CA THR A 56 -25.43 1.98 3.22
C THR A 56 -23.96 2.16 3.58
N LEU A 57 -23.57 1.67 4.75
CA LEU A 57 -22.16 1.54 5.16
C LEU A 57 -21.70 0.12 4.86
N ASN A 58 -20.68 0.01 4.02
CA ASN A 58 -20.06 -1.25 3.63
C ASN A 58 -18.78 -1.48 4.42
N ILE A 59 -18.48 -2.76 4.66
CA ILE A 59 -17.21 -3.21 5.23
C ILE A 59 -16.54 -4.10 4.18
N TYR A 60 -15.32 -3.76 3.79
CA TYR A 60 -14.52 -4.52 2.83
C TYR A 60 -13.35 -5.17 3.55
N LYS A 61 -12.89 -6.32 3.02
CA LYS A 61 -11.79 -7.11 3.57
C LYS A 61 -10.70 -7.30 2.51
N THR A 62 -9.43 -7.27 2.92
CA THR A 62 -8.28 -7.76 2.15
C THR A 62 -7.56 -8.88 2.93
N THR A 63 -6.87 -9.75 2.20
CA THR A 63 -5.98 -10.81 2.73
C THR A 63 -4.60 -10.81 2.06
N ASN A 64 -4.27 -9.73 1.36
CA ASN A 64 -3.05 -9.56 0.56
C ASN A 64 -2.46 -8.15 0.66
N GLY A 65 -2.77 -7.42 1.75
CA GLY A 65 -2.19 -6.10 2.04
C GLY A 65 -2.90 -4.92 1.36
N GLY A 66 -3.99 -5.17 0.64
CA GLY A 66 -4.74 -4.20 -0.15
C GLY A 66 -5.01 -4.72 -1.54
#